data_AF-A0A1F7GDT4-F1
#
_entry.id   AF-A0A1F7GDT4-F1
#
_cell.length_a   1.000
_cell.length_b   1.000
_cell.length_c   1.000
_cell.angle_alpha   90.00
_cell.angle_beta   90.00
_cell.angle_gamma   90.00
#
_symmetry.space_group_name_H-M   'P 1'
#
loop_
_entity.id
_entity.type
_entity.pdbx_description
1 polymer ?
#
loop_
_entity_poly.entity_id
_entity_poly.type
_entity_poly.pdbx_seq_one_letter_code
_entity_poly.pdbx_strand_id
1 'polypeptide(L)'
;MNRKVALIAIIGVVAALIAGGAILIQKSRSSQAIITPTPSFIEPTQEPEPTVEEDVDISTFKVKILNGTSVAGLAAKVQKQLEDVGFTVSGIGNADKKDYQQVVIQAKSTIPSSAVDKLKEAIGGTYTFGTQEELDDSEENDIVVIVGVKQTPVTPTSIQVRPTASATTAPTSAQTTPTPTPTPTPKT
;
A
#
# COMPACT_ATOMS: atom_id res chain seq x y z
N MET A 1 -54.91 31.43 -41.26
CA MET A 1 -55.25 30.32 -40.34
C MET A 1 -55.73 30.90 -39.03
N ASN A 2 -56.98 30.70 -38.66
CA ASN A 2 -57.57 31.38 -37.50
C ASN A 2 -56.96 30.78 -36.23
N ARG A 3 -56.41 31.61 -35.34
CA ARG A 3 -55.75 31.16 -34.10
C ARG A 3 -56.61 30.20 -33.27
N LYS A 4 -57.94 30.34 -33.35
CA LYS A 4 -58.93 29.44 -32.74
C LYS A 4 -58.94 28.04 -33.36
N VAL A 5 -58.79 27.93 -34.68
CA VAL A 5 -58.73 26.65 -35.41
C VAL A 5 -57.42 25.92 -35.12
N ALA A 6 -56.31 26.66 -34.98
CA ALA A 6 -55.02 26.07 -34.58
C ALA A 6 -55.04 25.53 -33.14
N LEU A 7 -55.68 26.24 -32.19
CA LEU A 7 -55.82 25.76 -30.81
C LEU A 7 -56.70 24.51 -30.69
N ILE A 8 -57.80 24.43 -31.43
CA ILE A 8 -58.68 23.25 -31.42
C ILE A 8 -57.97 22.01 -31.98
N ALA A 9 -57.15 22.18 -33.04
CA ALA A 9 -56.37 21.08 -33.61
C ALA A 9 -55.31 20.55 -32.63
N ILE A 10 -54.61 21.43 -31.90
CA ILE A 10 -53.59 21.02 -30.92
C ILE A 10 -54.21 20.26 -29.74
N ILE A 11 -55.36 20.73 -29.23
CA ILE A 11 -56.07 20.05 -28.13
C ILE A 11 -56.54 18.65 -28.56
N GLY A 12 -57.02 18.50 -29.80
CA GLY A 12 -57.41 17.19 -30.35
C GLY A 12 -56.25 16.19 -30.42
N VAL A 13 -55.06 16.64 -30.83
CA VAL A 13 -53.86 15.78 -30.90
C VAL A 13 -53.38 15.37 -29.51
N VAL A 14 -53.39 16.28 -28.54
CA VAL A 14 -52.99 15.97 -27.15
C VAL A 14 -53.96 14.98 -26.50
N ALA A 15 -55.27 15.12 -26.72
CA ALA A 15 -56.27 14.18 -26.22
C ALA A 15 -56.10 12.76 -26.83
N ALA A 16 -55.77 12.68 -28.12
CA ALA A 16 -55.53 11.40 -28.79
C ALA A 16 -54.28 10.67 -28.27
N LEU A 17 -53.22 11.40 -27.92
CA LEU A 17 -51.99 10.82 -27.35
C LEU A 17 -52.20 10.26 -25.93
N ILE A 18 -52.99 10.93 -25.10
CA ILE A 18 -53.29 10.46 -23.73
C ILE A 18 -54.17 9.21 -23.76
N ALA A 19 -55.19 9.18 -24.63
CA ALA A 19 -56.05 8.00 -24.78
C ALA A 19 -55.30 6.79 -25.39
N GLY A 20 -54.44 7.03 -26.39
CA GLY A 20 -53.62 5.98 -27.00
C GLY A 20 -52.58 5.40 -26.04
N GLY A 21 -51.95 6.24 -25.21
CA GLY A 21 -50.97 5.82 -24.21
C GLY A 21 -51.56 4.92 -23.11
N ALA A 22 -52.77 5.23 -22.63
CA ALA A 22 -53.43 4.44 -21.59
C ALA A 22 -53.84 3.02 -22.07
N ILE A 23 -54.26 2.87 -23.32
CA ILE A 23 -54.64 1.57 -23.91
C ILE A 23 -53.42 0.64 -24.06
N LEU A 24 -52.25 1.18 -24.39
CA LEU A 24 -51.01 0.39 -24.49
C LEU A 24 -50.52 -0.14 -23.14
N ILE A 25 -50.74 0.61 -22.05
CA ILE A 25 -50.36 0.17 -20.70
C ILE A 25 -51.34 -0.87 -20.16
N GLN A 26 -52.62 -0.82 -20.53
CA GLN A 26 -53.63 -1.77 -20.05
C GLN A 26 -53.50 -3.17 -20.68
N LYS A 27 -52.91 -3.30 -21.87
CA LYS A 27 -52.68 -4.60 -22.53
C LYS A 27 -51.56 -5.44 -21.89
N SER A 28 -50.76 -4.87 -21.00
CA SER A 28 -49.60 -5.54 -20.37
C SER A 28 -49.80 -5.98 -18.92
N ARG A 29 -51.04 -5.95 -18.39
CA ARG A 29 -51.37 -6.44 -17.03
C ARG A 29 -52.28 -7.67 -16.98
N SER A 30 -52.47 -8.37 -18.09
CA SER A 30 -53.18 -9.66 -18.10
C SER A 30 -52.22 -10.78 -18.46
N SER A 31 -51.46 -11.21 -17.45
CA SER A 31 -50.82 -12.52 -17.43
C SER A 31 -50.86 -13.00 -15.99
N GLN A 32 -52.05 -13.50 -15.63
CA GLN A 32 -52.30 -14.25 -14.42
C GLN A 32 -51.49 -15.55 -14.53
N ALA A 33 -50.36 -15.60 -13.84
CA ALA A 33 -49.52 -16.79 -13.77
C ALA A 33 -50.25 -17.85 -12.92
N ILE A 34 -50.63 -18.94 -13.57
CA ILE A 34 -51.17 -20.15 -12.95
C ILE A 34 -49.96 -20.92 -12.44
N ILE A 35 -49.84 -21.08 -11.11
CA ILE A 35 -48.78 -21.89 -10.49
C ILE A 35 -48.96 -23.38 -10.83
N THR A 36 -48.28 -23.84 -11.87
CA THR A 36 -48.01 -25.26 -12.08
C THR A 36 -46.79 -25.63 -11.23
N PRO A 37 -46.82 -26.66 -10.37
CA PRO A 37 -45.63 -27.12 -9.67
C PRO A 37 -44.65 -27.67 -10.71
N THR A 38 -43.69 -26.84 -11.07
CA THR A 38 -42.56 -27.21 -11.92
C THR A 38 -41.62 -28.06 -11.07
N PRO A 39 -41.21 -29.27 -11.52
CA PRO A 39 -40.16 -30.02 -10.83
C PRO A 39 -38.90 -29.15 -10.79
N SER A 40 -38.34 -28.94 -9.59
CA SER A 40 -37.07 -28.24 -9.40
C SER A 40 -35.99 -28.86 -10.26
N PHE A 41 -35.63 -28.17 -11.34
CA PHE A 41 -34.36 -28.34 -12.00
C PHE A 41 -33.31 -27.73 -11.06
N ILE A 42 -32.56 -28.60 -10.39
CA ILE A 42 -31.36 -28.22 -9.63
C ILE A 42 -30.35 -27.68 -10.64
N GLU A 43 -30.23 -26.36 -10.67
CA GLU A 43 -29.17 -25.67 -11.38
C GLU A 43 -27.83 -26.12 -10.75
N PRO A 44 -26.86 -26.61 -11.54
CA PRO A 44 -25.56 -26.97 -10.99
C PRO A 44 -24.97 -25.71 -10.37
N THR A 45 -24.76 -25.76 -9.05
CA THR A 45 -23.93 -24.79 -8.35
C THR A 45 -22.56 -24.84 -9.02
N GLN A 46 -22.19 -23.78 -9.73
CA GLN A 46 -20.83 -23.62 -10.22
C GLN A 46 -19.94 -23.50 -8.98
N GLU A 47 -19.31 -24.63 -8.63
CA GLU A 47 -18.18 -24.66 -7.72
C GLU A 47 -17.12 -23.71 -8.28
N PRO A 48 -16.56 -22.77 -7.48
CA PRO A 48 -15.55 -21.86 -7.99
C PRO A 48 -14.42 -22.70 -8.57
N GLU A 49 -14.22 -22.56 -9.88
CA GLU A 49 -13.07 -23.12 -10.57
C GLU A 49 -11.83 -22.61 -9.83
N PRO A 50 -10.93 -23.50 -9.37
CA PRO A 50 -9.73 -23.08 -8.67
C PRO A 50 -9.01 -22.13 -9.62
N THR A 51 -8.94 -20.85 -9.25
CA THR A 51 -8.06 -19.89 -9.92
C THR A 51 -6.70 -20.53 -9.89
N VAL A 52 -6.22 -20.94 -11.06
CA VAL A 52 -4.83 -21.35 -11.24
C VAL A 52 -4.03 -20.12 -10.87
N GLU A 53 -3.57 -20.07 -9.63
CA GLU A 53 -2.56 -19.15 -9.19
C GLU A 53 -1.36 -19.48 -10.07
N GLU A 54 -1.15 -18.69 -11.14
CA GLU A 54 0.12 -18.70 -11.82
C GLU A 54 1.17 -18.49 -10.74
N ASP A 55 1.96 -19.53 -10.49
CA ASP A 55 3.03 -19.48 -9.52
C ASP A 55 4.13 -18.59 -10.12
N VAL A 56 3.91 -17.29 -9.99
CA VAL A 56 4.90 -16.29 -10.35
C VAL A 56 6.08 -16.52 -9.43
N ASP A 57 7.23 -16.85 -10.02
CA ASP A 57 8.47 -17.12 -9.32
C ASP A 57 9.03 -15.82 -8.72
N ILE A 58 8.47 -15.43 -7.58
CA ILE A 58 8.74 -14.17 -6.88
C ILE A 58 10.20 -14.05 -6.43
N SER A 59 10.93 -15.17 -6.34
CA SER A 59 12.34 -15.21 -5.96
C SER A 59 13.26 -14.68 -7.07
N THR A 60 12.79 -14.58 -8.31
CA THR A 60 13.57 -14.05 -9.43
C THR A 60 13.73 -12.52 -9.40
N PHE A 61 12.85 -11.82 -8.69
CA PHE A 61 12.82 -10.35 -8.66
C PHE A 61 13.67 -9.78 -7.53
N LYS A 62 14.50 -8.78 -7.84
CA LYS A 62 15.31 -8.06 -6.86
C LYS A 62 14.49 -6.95 -6.20
N VAL A 63 14.16 -7.16 -4.93
CA VAL A 63 13.42 -6.18 -4.12
C VAL A 63 14.40 -5.35 -3.29
N LYS A 64 14.29 -4.03 -3.37
CA LYS A 64 15.02 -3.09 -2.51
C LYS A 64 14.05 -2.43 -1.53
N ILE A 65 14.41 -2.39 -0.26
CA ILE A 65 13.52 -1.87 0.78
C ILE A 65 14.11 -0.60 1.36
N LEU A 66 13.33 0.49 1.34
CA LEU A 66 13.74 1.79 1.81
C LEU A 66 12.94 2.17 3.06
N ASN A 67 13.64 2.64 4.11
CA ASN A 67 13.00 3.15 5.31
C ASN A 67 12.55 4.59 5.08
N GLY A 68 11.24 4.79 4.96
CA GLY A 68 10.59 6.09 4.84
C GLY A 68 10.21 6.71 6.18
N THR A 69 10.77 6.25 7.30
CA THR A 69 10.41 6.72 8.65
C THR A 69 11.64 7.01 9.51
N SER A 70 11.44 7.72 10.62
CA SER A 70 12.47 7.93 11.66
C SER A 70 12.67 6.72 12.57
N VAL A 71 11.93 5.62 12.36
CA VAL A 71 12.01 4.42 13.19
C VAL A 71 13.14 3.54 12.67
N ALA A 72 14.19 3.35 13.48
CA ALA A 72 15.30 2.47 13.13
C ALA A 72 14.83 0.99 13.06
N GLY A 73 15.34 0.26 12.07
CA GLY A 73 15.08 -1.18 11.92
C GLY A 73 13.74 -1.55 11.27
N LEU A 74 12.92 -0.58 10.87
CA LEU A 74 11.64 -0.85 10.23
C LEU A 74 11.79 -1.59 8.88
N ALA A 75 12.71 -1.13 8.02
CA ALA A 75 13.03 -1.78 6.75
C ALA A 75 13.54 -3.21 6.94
N ALA A 76 14.37 -3.47 7.97
CA ALA A 76 14.87 -4.81 8.27
C ALA A 76 13.75 -5.76 8.74
N LYS A 77 12.74 -5.24 9.45
CA LYS A 77 11.56 -6.03 9.82
C LYS A 77 10.77 -6.46 8.59
N VAL A 78 10.56 -5.55 7.65
CA VAL A 78 9.87 -5.83 6.38
C VAL A 78 10.68 -6.77 5.50
N GLN A 79 12.01 -6.60 5.44
CA GLN A 79 12.91 -7.54 4.76
C GLN A 79 12.66 -8.97 5.24
N LYS A 80 12.70 -9.19 6.56
CA LYS A 80 12.51 -10.53 7.11
C LYS A 80 11.15 -11.12 6.76
N GLN A 81 10.08 -10.30 6.73
CA GLN A 81 8.75 -10.75 6.33
C GLN A 81 8.70 -11.15 4.84
N LEU A 82 9.37 -10.40 3.97
CA LEU A 82 9.41 -10.69 2.54
C LEU A 82 10.27 -11.92 2.22
N GLU A 83 11.41 -12.06 2.90
CA GLU A 83 12.28 -13.24 2.78
C GLU A 83 11.59 -14.53 3.26
N ASP A 84 10.78 -14.45 4.32
CA ASP A 84 10.00 -15.59 4.85
C ASP A 84 8.96 -16.11 3.84
N VAL A 85 8.42 -15.20 3.01
CA VAL A 85 7.48 -15.52 1.91
C VAL A 85 8.20 -15.96 0.63
N GLY A 86 9.52 -15.77 0.54
CA GLY A 86 10.34 -16.22 -0.60
C GLY A 86 10.79 -15.13 -1.58
N PHE A 87 10.65 -13.84 -1.22
CA PHE A 87 11.18 -12.75 -2.04
C PHE A 87 12.70 -12.60 -1.88
N THR A 88 13.40 -12.25 -2.97
CA THR A 88 14.83 -11.94 -2.93
C THR A 88 15.04 -10.46 -2.64
N VAL A 89 15.48 -10.14 -1.42
CA VAL A 89 15.82 -8.76 -1.03
C VAL A 89 17.27 -8.44 -1.40
N SER A 90 17.44 -7.52 -2.35
CA SER A 90 18.75 -7.01 -2.81
C SER A 90 19.45 -6.17 -1.75
N GLY A 91 18.67 -5.44 -0.94
CA GLY A 91 19.20 -4.69 0.19
C GLY A 91 18.19 -3.75 0.86
N ILE A 92 18.62 -3.20 1.99
CA ILE A 92 17.87 -2.20 2.76
C ILE A 92 18.58 -0.84 2.74
N GLY A 93 17.81 0.24 2.69
CA GLY A 93 18.31 1.61 2.65
C GLY A 93 17.39 2.59 3.37
N ASN A 94 17.71 3.88 3.24
CA ASN A 94 16.82 4.97 3.65
C ASN A 94 16.16 5.55 2.40
N ALA A 95 14.88 5.92 2.50
CA ALA A 95 14.22 6.68 1.45
C ALA A 95 14.67 8.16 1.47
N ASP A 96 14.34 8.91 0.43
CA ASP A 96 14.64 10.34 0.31
C ASP A 96 13.99 11.17 1.40
N LYS A 97 12.81 10.75 1.86
CA LYS A 97 12.03 11.39 2.93
C LYS A 97 11.78 10.41 4.06
N LYS A 98 11.54 10.93 5.27
CA LYS A 98 11.30 10.12 6.49
C LYS A 98 9.90 10.32 7.09
N ASP A 99 9.02 10.90 6.29
CA ASP A 99 7.65 11.30 6.62
C ASP A 99 6.60 10.47 5.87
N TYR A 100 6.98 9.28 5.38
CA TYR A 100 6.03 8.37 4.73
C TYR A 100 5.07 7.79 5.77
N GLN A 101 3.78 8.09 5.58
CA GLN A 101 2.68 7.60 6.43
C GLN A 101 2.16 6.22 6.00
N GLN A 102 2.53 5.77 4.81
CA GLN A 102 2.04 4.57 4.13
C GLN A 102 3.17 3.94 3.32
N VAL A 103 3.06 2.65 3.03
CA VAL A 103 4.02 1.91 2.20
C VAL A 103 3.77 2.26 0.74
N VAL A 104 4.81 2.74 0.06
CA VAL A 104 4.78 3.03 -1.38
C VAL A 104 5.56 1.93 -2.09
N ILE A 105 4.94 1.33 -3.10
CA ILE A 105 5.56 0.28 -3.89
C ILE A 105 5.84 0.85 -5.27
N GLN A 106 7.10 0.79 -5.68
CA GLN A 106 7.53 1.14 -7.02
C GLN A 106 7.98 -0.13 -7.72
N ALA A 107 7.39 -0.45 -8.86
CA ALA A 107 7.76 -1.63 -9.64
C ALA A 107 7.93 -1.25 -11.10
N LYS A 108 8.82 -1.95 -11.81
CA LYS A 108 8.95 -1.79 -13.26
C LYS A 108 7.70 -2.31 -13.96
N SER A 109 7.37 -1.76 -15.12
CA SER A 109 6.21 -2.22 -15.91
C SER A 109 6.35 -3.67 -16.40
N THR A 110 7.58 -4.21 -16.36
CA THR A 110 7.90 -5.61 -16.69
C THR A 110 7.50 -6.59 -15.58
N ILE A 111 7.20 -6.10 -14.38
CA ILE A 111 6.83 -6.94 -13.23
C ILE A 111 5.33 -7.21 -13.25
N PRO A 112 4.90 -8.48 -13.16
CA PRO A 112 3.47 -8.80 -13.12
C PRO A 112 2.83 -8.24 -11.86
N SER A 113 1.60 -7.72 -12.00
CA SER A 113 0.80 -7.24 -10.88
C SER A 113 0.64 -8.30 -9.79
N SER A 114 0.56 -9.58 -10.15
CA SER A 114 0.49 -10.70 -9.20
C SER A 114 1.66 -10.74 -8.22
N ALA A 115 2.88 -10.35 -8.63
CA ALA A 115 4.02 -10.27 -7.71
C ALA A 115 3.86 -9.11 -6.71
N VAL A 116 3.33 -7.98 -7.19
CA VAL A 116 3.02 -6.81 -6.35
C VAL A 116 1.88 -7.13 -5.37
N ASP A 117 0.87 -7.88 -5.80
CA ASP A 117 -0.22 -8.33 -4.93
C ASP A 117 0.28 -9.30 -3.86
N LYS A 118 1.10 -10.30 -4.21
CA LYS A 118 1.75 -11.17 -3.20
C LYS A 118 2.60 -10.39 -2.20
N LEU A 119 3.33 -9.37 -2.68
CA LEU A 119 4.11 -8.49 -1.81
C LEU A 119 3.21 -7.70 -0.85
N LYS A 120 2.06 -7.20 -1.35
CA LYS A 120 1.05 -6.52 -0.53
C LYS A 120 0.42 -7.47 0.48
N GLU A 121 0.15 -8.72 0.12
CA GLU A 121 -0.39 -9.69 1.07
C GLU A 121 0.61 -10.02 2.19
N ALA A 122 1.90 -10.17 1.83
CA ALA A 122 2.96 -10.46 2.80
C ALA A 122 3.09 -9.40 3.90
N ILE A 123 2.90 -8.11 3.58
CA ILE A 123 3.11 -7.01 4.52
C ILE A 123 1.82 -6.26 4.91
N GLY A 124 0.72 -6.52 4.20
CA GLY A 124 -0.55 -5.79 4.32
C GLY A 124 -1.30 -6.02 5.63
N GLY A 125 -1.02 -7.10 6.33
CA GLY A 125 -1.58 -7.34 7.66
C GLY A 125 -1.10 -6.34 8.72
N THR A 126 0.02 -5.65 8.49
CA THR A 126 0.63 -4.72 9.45
C THR A 126 0.70 -3.27 8.94
N TYR A 127 0.75 -3.08 7.62
CA TYR A 127 1.00 -1.77 7.02
C TYR A 127 -0.12 -1.35 6.06
N THR A 128 -0.33 -0.05 5.94
CA THR A 128 -1.24 0.55 4.95
C THR A 128 -0.48 0.89 3.68
N PHE A 129 -1.02 0.51 2.52
CA PHE A 129 -0.44 0.84 1.23
C PHE A 129 -0.90 2.19 0.72
N GLY A 130 0.02 2.91 0.11
CA GLY A 130 -0.22 4.12 -0.63
C GLY A 130 -0.41 3.91 -2.12
N THR A 131 -0.18 5.00 -2.85
CA THR A 131 -0.11 5.00 -4.30
C THR A 131 1.03 4.09 -4.77
N GLN A 132 0.75 3.22 -5.74
CA GLN A 132 1.79 2.51 -6.47
C GLN A 132 2.41 3.45 -7.50
N GLU A 133 3.72 3.40 -7.66
CA GLU A 133 4.43 4.19 -8.66
C GLU A 133 5.15 3.25 -9.63
N GLU A 134 5.41 3.74 -10.83
CA GLU A 134 6.21 3.00 -11.80
C GLU A 134 7.68 3.32 -11.57
N LEU A 135 8.52 2.29 -11.59
CA LEU A 135 9.97 2.43 -11.45
C LEU A 135 10.62 2.44 -12.83
N ASP A 136 11.60 3.33 -13.02
CA ASP A 136 12.40 3.38 -14.24
C ASP A 136 13.10 2.04 -14.53
N ASP A 137 13.02 1.58 -15.78
CA ASP A 137 13.68 0.34 -16.22
C ASP A 137 15.21 0.38 -16.10
N SER A 138 15.80 1.58 -16.00
CA SER A 138 17.23 1.82 -15.83
C SER A 138 17.75 1.46 -14.43
N GLU A 139 16.89 1.31 -13.43
CA GLU A 139 17.27 0.90 -12.08
C GLU A 139 17.76 -0.56 -12.07
N GLU A 140 18.75 -0.88 -11.24
CA GLU A 140 19.25 -2.26 -11.08
C GLU A 140 18.29 -3.17 -10.29
N ASN A 141 17.30 -2.59 -9.62
CA ASN A 141 16.31 -3.30 -8.80
C ASN A 141 14.98 -3.35 -9.54
N ASP A 142 14.28 -4.46 -9.41
CA ASP A 142 13.00 -4.70 -10.09
C ASP A 142 11.82 -4.05 -9.34
N ILE A 143 11.91 -4.05 -8.01
CA ILE A 143 10.89 -3.50 -7.12
C ILE A 143 11.58 -2.71 -6.01
N VAL A 144 11.09 -1.49 -5.74
CA VAL A 144 11.50 -0.67 -4.60
C VAL A 144 10.31 -0.46 -3.68
N VAL A 145 10.44 -0.89 -2.43
CA VAL A 145 9.40 -0.75 -1.40
C VAL A 145 9.83 0.29 -0.40
N ILE A 146 9.14 1.43 -0.37
CA ILE A 146 9.34 2.46 0.64
C ILE A 146 8.39 2.18 1.80
N VAL A 147 8.93 1.82 2.94
CA VAL A 147 8.14 1.50 4.13
C VAL A 147 7.79 2.80 4.88
N GLY A 148 6.49 3.06 4.99
CA GLY A 148 5.94 4.13 5.81
C GLY A 148 5.05 3.57 6.92
N VAL A 149 4.96 4.29 8.04
CA VAL A 149 3.96 4.03 9.08
C VAL A 149 3.24 5.33 9.39
N LYS A 150 1.93 5.26 9.61
CA LYS A 150 1.15 6.40 10.06
C LYS A 150 1.77 6.87 11.37
N GLN A 151 2.48 7.99 11.33
CA GLN A 151 2.99 8.65 12.52
C GLN A 151 1.75 9.11 13.28
N THR A 152 1.38 8.37 14.33
CA THR A 152 0.73 9.03 15.45
C THR A 152 1.74 10.06 15.93
N PRO A 153 1.41 11.36 16.03
CA PRO A 153 2.33 12.32 16.60
C PRO A 153 2.74 11.74 17.94
N VAL A 154 4.00 11.33 18.04
CA VAL A 154 4.59 11.03 19.33
C VAL A 154 4.53 12.37 20.03
N THR A 155 3.56 12.53 20.93
CA THR A 155 3.77 13.42 22.07
C THR A 155 5.17 13.06 22.53
N PRO A 156 6.14 13.99 22.51
CA PRO A 156 7.47 13.65 22.95
C PRO A 156 7.28 13.01 24.31
N THR A 157 7.51 11.70 24.41
CA THR A 157 7.71 11.06 25.68
C THR A 157 8.87 11.83 26.23
N SER A 158 8.55 12.76 27.13
CA SER A 158 9.50 13.52 27.90
C SER A 158 10.59 12.53 28.24
N ILE A 159 11.80 12.81 27.75
CA ILE A 159 12.99 12.14 28.23
C ILE A 159 13.01 12.50 29.70
N GLN A 160 12.32 11.72 30.53
CA GLN A 160 12.54 11.69 31.95
C GLN A 160 13.90 11.02 32.05
N VAL A 161 14.91 11.86 31.89
CA VAL A 161 16.26 11.66 32.35
C VAL A 161 16.16 10.97 33.69
N ARG A 162 16.33 9.65 33.69
CA ARG A 162 16.76 8.95 34.89
C ARG A 162 18.08 9.62 35.26
N PRO A 163 18.18 10.34 36.39
CA PRO A 163 19.48 10.83 36.82
C PRO A 163 20.29 9.57 37.15
N THR A 164 21.20 9.21 36.26
CA THR A 164 22.27 8.29 36.63
C THR A 164 23.21 9.12 37.47
N ALA A 165 23.01 9.07 38.79
CA ALA A 165 24.00 9.53 39.75
C ALA A 165 25.28 8.70 39.55
N SER A 166 26.14 9.14 38.64
CA SER A 166 27.56 8.79 38.65
C SER A 166 28.25 9.76 39.60
N ALA A 167 28.35 9.34 40.86
CA ALA A 167 29.28 9.94 41.81
C ALA A 167 29.96 8.81 42.58
N THR A 168 31.29 8.71 42.41
CA THR A 168 32.34 8.13 43.28
C THR A 168 33.54 7.85 42.35
N THR A 169 34.36 8.87 42.04
CA THR A 169 35.70 9.20 42.64
C THR A 169 36.78 8.15 42.32
N ALA A 170 38.01 8.43 41.86
CA ALA A 170 38.81 9.64 41.64
C ALA A 170 40.12 9.18 40.88
N PRO A 171 41.25 9.93 40.88
CA PRO A 171 41.65 10.97 39.92
C PRO A 171 42.98 10.63 39.17
N THR A 172 43.62 11.64 38.56
CA THR A 172 45.06 11.73 38.18
C THR A 172 45.32 11.60 36.68
N SER A 173 46.01 12.48 35.97
CA SER A 173 46.47 13.87 36.13
C SER A 173 46.96 14.27 34.74
N ALA A 174 46.59 15.46 34.28
CA ALA A 174 47.38 16.14 33.27
C ALA A 174 48.77 16.41 33.85
N GLN A 175 49.84 16.01 33.16
CA GLN A 175 51.17 16.51 33.48
C GLN A 175 51.95 16.77 32.19
N THR A 176 52.13 18.05 31.95
CA THR A 176 53.05 18.69 31.02
C THR A 176 54.50 18.32 31.30
N THR A 177 55.27 18.17 30.23
CA THR A 177 56.74 18.12 30.14
C THR A 177 57.46 19.00 31.16
N PRO A 178 58.56 18.50 31.74
CA PRO A 178 59.85 19.15 31.47
C PRO A 178 61.01 18.17 31.23
N THR A 179 61.74 18.40 30.13
CA THR A 179 63.17 18.07 29.94
C THR A 179 63.99 18.75 31.05
N PRO A 180 64.90 18.04 31.74
CA PRO A 180 66.31 18.06 31.32
C PRO A 180 67.05 16.73 31.50
N THR A 181 67.74 16.30 30.45
CA THR A 181 68.86 15.35 30.52
C THR A 181 70.11 16.12 30.92
N PRO A 182 70.72 15.78 32.06
CA PRO A 182 72.16 15.61 32.09
C PRO A 182 72.55 14.31 32.80
N THR A 183 73.36 13.49 32.15
CA THR A 183 74.20 12.52 32.88
C THR A 183 75.57 12.50 32.20
N PRO A 184 76.63 12.90 32.93
CA PRO A 184 78.00 12.84 32.47
C PRO A 184 78.71 11.53 32.89
N THR A 185 79.93 11.36 32.33
CA THR A 185 81.12 10.71 32.95
C THR A 185 81.32 9.21 32.58
N PRO A 186 82.56 8.65 32.55
CA PRO A 186 83.75 8.94 31.71
C PRO A 186 84.45 7.62 31.22
N LYS A 187 85.72 7.74 30.78
CA LYS A 187 86.78 6.71 30.52
C LYS A 187 86.66 5.97 29.18
N THR A 188 87.69 5.93 28.33
CA THR A 188 89.15 5.80 28.57
C THR A 188 89.93 6.60 27.53
#